data_AF-A0A7S3X2Y5-F1
#
_entry.id   AF-A0A7S3X2Y5-F1
#
_cell.length_a   1.000
_cell.length_b   1.000
_cell.length_c   1.000
_cell.angle_alpha   90.00
_cell.angle_beta   90.00
_cell.angle_gamma   90.00
#
_symmetry.space_group_name_H-M   'P 1'
#
loop_
_entity.id
_entity.type
_entity.pdbx_description
1 polymer ?
#
loop_
_entity_poly.entity_id
_entity_poly.type
_entity_poly.pdbx_seq_one_letter_code
_entity_poly.pdbx_strand_id
1 'polypeptide(L)'
;KCLDIAHGATDNGNPIQVWDCFPGEPDQRFRLMAGTQGQIVWEAHPEKCLQVSDDEKTIVLNNCAAGNDKQLFVVPIGGKGQIKWHTDPSKCFDVNEGLT
;
A
#
# COMPACT_ATOMS: atom_id res chain seq x y z
N LYS A 1 -7.61 13.87 1.00
CA LYS A 1 -7.76 12.47 1.45
C LYS A 1 -6.40 11.77 1.32
N CYS A 2 -6.10 10.83 2.20
CA CYS A 2 -4.81 10.17 2.34
C CYS A 2 -4.99 8.66 2.41
N LEU A 3 -3.96 7.92 2.01
CA LEU A 3 -3.85 6.49 2.26
C LEU A 3 -3.77 6.26 3.77
N ASP A 4 -4.51 5.29 4.29
CA ASP A 4 -4.73 5.14 5.73
C ASP A 4 -4.93 3.66 6.13
N ILE A 5 -4.39 3.28 7.29
CA ILE A 5 -4.66 1.99 7.93
C ILE A 5 -6.01 2.06 8.63
N ALA A 6 -7.00 1.28 8.18
CA ALA A 6 -8.33 1.32 8.77
C ALA A 6 -8.28 1.06 10.29
N HIS A 7 -8.79 2.03 11.04
CA HIS A 7 -8.84 2.03 12.52
C HIS A 7 -7.48 1.87 13.22
N GLY A 8 -6.36 2.10 12.54
CA GLY A 8 -5.01 1.85 13.08
C GLY A 8 -4.75 0.38 13.45
N ALA A 9 -5.55 -0.55 12.91
CA ALA A 9 -5.47 -1.95 13.31
C ALA A 9 -4.28 -2.66 12.66
N THR A 10 -3.58 -3.47 13.47
CA THR A 10 -2.36 -4.20 13.07
C THR A 10 -2.64 -5.61 12.56
N ASP A 11 -3.89 -6.04 12.48
CA ASP A 11 -4.25 -7.39 12.09
C ASP A 11 -3.88 -7.67 10.63
N ASN A 12 -3.45 -8.90 10.36
CA ASN A 12 -3.22 -9.37 8.99
C ASN A 12 -4.57 -9.40 8.25
N GLY A 13 -4.60 -8.82 7.06
CA GLY A 13 -5.82 -8.64 6.28
C GLY A 13 -6.59 -7.36 6.60
N ASN A 14 -6.10 -6.50 7.52
CA ASN A 14 -6.74 -5.21 7.78
C ASN A 14 -6.79 -4.38 6.48
N PRO A 15 -7.96 -3.87 6.06
CA PRO A 15 -8.06 -3.12 4.82
C PRO A 15 -7.28 -1.81 4.88
N ILE A 16 -6.73 -1.45 3.72
CA ILE A 16 -6.27 -0.09 3.46
C ILE A 16 -7.46 0.73 3.00
N GLN A 17 -7.55 1.96 3.49
CA GLN A 17 -8.63 2.88 3.15
C GLN A 17 -8.10 4.23 2.68
N VAL A 18 -9.04 5.06 2.22
CA VAL A 18 -8.82 6.47 1.91
C VAL A 18 -9.57 7.31 2.93
N TRP A 19 -8.84 8.07 3.73
CA TRP A 19 -9.41 8.84 4.84
C TRP A 19 -9.01 10.32 4.79
N ASP A 20 -9.52 11.13 5.72
CA ASP A 20 -9.07 12.52 5.85
C ASP A 20 -7.62 12.59 6.28
N CYS A 21 -6.87 13.56 5.75
CA CYS A 21 -5.45 13.69 6.04
C CYS A 21 -5.24 14.40 7.37
N PHE A 22 -4.48 13.80 8.28
CA PHE A 22 -4.15 14.38 9.58
C PHE A 22 -2.63 14.63 9.68
N PRO A 23 -2.18 15.85 10.02
CA PRO A 23 -0.76 16.15 10.15
C PRO A 23 -0.08 15.25 11.18
N GLY A 24 0.92 14.47 10.74
CA GLY A 24 1.72 13.62 11.62
C GLY A 24 1.08 12.29 12.01
N GLU A 25 -0.11 11.98 11.51
CA GLU A 25 -0.84 10.74 11.79
C GLU A 25 -0.04 9.50 11.35
N PRO A 26 0.41 8.64 12.30
CA PRO A 26 1.20 7.45 11.98
C PRO A 26 0.50 6.48 11.01
N ASP A 27 -0.83 6.39 11.06
CA ASP A 27 -1.63 5.48 10.21
C ASP A 27 -1.62 5.87 8.72
N GLN A 28 -1.10 7.07 8.39
CA GLN A 28 -1.08 7.65 7.05
C GLN A 28 0.32 7.78 6.45
N ARG A 29 1.30 7.12 7.07
CA ARG A 29 2.72 7.25 6.71
C ARG A 29 3.29 5.93 6.22
N PHE A 30 3.83 5.95 5.00
CA PHE A 30 4.32 4.76 4.33
C PHE A 30 5.70 5.01 3.73
N ARG A 31 6.55 3.99 3.70
CA ARG A 31 7.89 4.04 3.09
C ARG A 31 8.02 2.96 2.04
N LEU A 32 8.63 3.30 0.91
CA LEU A 32 9.04 2.31 -0.08
C LEU A 32 10.44 1.79 0.29
N MET A 33 10.57 0.48 0.50
CA MET A 33 11.83 -0.13 1.00
C MET A 33 12.93 -0.25 -0.07
N ALA A 34 12.61 -0.07 -1.35
CA ALA A 34 13.59 -0.15 -2.43
C ALA A 34 13.24 0.75 -3.64
N GLY A 35 14.20 1.59 -4.04
CA GLY A 35 14.22 2.34 -5.31
C GLY A 35 12.85 2.80 -5.83
N THR A 36 12.52 2.37 -7.05
CA THR A 36 11.20 2.54 -7.67
C THR A 36 10.38 1.25 -7.70
N GLN A 37 10.86 0.20 -7.03
CA GLN A 37 10.20 -1.10 -6.97
C GLN A 37 10.53 -1.77 -5.65
N GLY A 38 9.49 -2.11 -4.87
CA GLY A 38 9.68 -2.80 -3.60
C GLY A 38 8.42 -2.87 -2.76
N GLN A 39 8.60 -3.33 -1.52
CA GLN A 39 7.54 -3.33 -0.52
C GLN A 39 7.24 -1.89 -0.06
N ILE A 40 5.96 -1.57 0.03
CA ILE A 40 5.46 -0.36 0.70
C ILE A 40 5.15 -0.76 2.13
N VAL A 41 5.89 -0.21 3.08
CA VAL A 41 5.86 -0.56 4.50
C VAL A 41 5.17 0.55 5.29
N TRP A 42 4.38 0.16 6.28
CA TRP A 42 3.80 1.10 7.22
C TRP A 42 4.89 1.66 8.13
N GLU A 43 5.03 3.00 8.18
CA GLU A 43 6.11 3.65 8.91
C GLU A 43 6.08 3.37 10.41
N ALA A 44 4.89 3.24 11.02
CA ALA A 44 4.72 2.96 12.44
C ALA A 44 5.01 1.49 12.81
N HIS A 45 4.84 0.58 11.84
CA HIS A 45 5.00 -0.86 12.00
C HIS A 45 5.84 -1.42 10.85
N PRO A 46 7.19 -1.37 10.94
CA PRO A 46 8.09 -1.78 9.86
C PRO A 46 7.98 -3.26 9.45
N GLU A 47 7.35 -4.08 10.29
CA GLU A 47 7.01 -5.46 10.02
C GLU A 47 5.74 -5.63 9.17
N LYS A 48 5.03 -4.54 8.86
CA LYS A 48 3.77 -4.55 8.10
C LYS A 48 3.92 -3.91 6.72
N CYS A 49 3.50 -4.67 5.72
CA CYS A 49 3.57 -4.32 4.31
C CYS A 49 2.16 -4.18 3.72
N LEU A 50 2.00 -3.25 2.78
CA LEU A 50 0.89 -3.29 1.85
C LEU A 50 0.98 -4.57 1.03
N GLN A 51 -0.18 -5.18 0.79
CA GLN A 51 -0.29 -6.42 0.04
C GLN A 51 -1.55 -6.41 -0.81
N VAL A 52 -1.47 -6.93 -2.03
CA VAL A 52 -2.66 -7.33 -2.79
C VAL A 52 -3.37 -8.45 -2.03
N SER A 53 -4.68 -8.32 -1.83
CA SER A 53 -5.50 -9.32 -1.13
C SER A 53 -5.45 -10.68 -1.83
N ASP A 54 -5.83 -11.75 -1.10
CA ASP A 54 -5.77 -13.09 -1.68
C ASP A 54 -6.75 -13.31 -2.84
N ASP A 55 -7.85 -12.57 -2.86
CA ASP A 55 -8.80 -12.52 -3.97
C ASP A 55 -8.43 -11.48 -5.05
N GLU A 56 -7.29 -10.80 -4.90
CA GLU A 56 -6.71 -9.80 -5.81
C GLU A 56 -7.62 -8.61 -6.15
N LYS A 57 -8.52 -8.25 -5.23
CA LYS A 57 -9.48 -7.15 -5.42
C LYS A 57 -9.10 -5.89 -4.67
N THR A 58 -8.39 -6.01 -3.55
CA THR A 58 -8.12 -4.89 -2.65
C THR A 58 -6.66 -4.90 -2.19
N ILE A 59 -6.26 -3.82 -1.52
CA ILE A 59 -4.99 -3.76 -0.80
C ILE A 59 -5.29 -3.91 0.69
N VAL A 60 -4.51 -4.77 1.36
CA VAL A 60 -4.59 -5.06 2.79
C VAL A 60 -3.22 -4.88 3.44
N LEU A 61 -3.22 -4.78 4.76
CA LEU A 61 -2.02 -4.81 5.58
C LEU A 61 -1.70 -6.26 5.99
N ASN A 62 -0.46 -6.68 5.81
CA ASN A 62 0.01 -8.00 6.24
C ASN A 62 1.45 -7.94 6.74
N ASN A 63 1.87 -8.95 7.51
CA ASN A 63 3.28 -9.12 7.85
C ASN A 63 4.13 -9.17 6.58
N CYS A 64 5.21 -8.38 6.55
CA CYS A 64 6.19 -8.39 5.48
C CYS A 64 6.83 -9.78 5.37
N ALA A 65 6.88 -10.31 4.15
CA ALA A 65 7.44 -11.63 3.86
C ALA A 65 8.39 -11.54 2.67
N ALA A 66 9.62 -12.03 2.86
CA ALA A 66 10.61 -12.07 1.79
C ALA A 66 10.13 -12.98 0.64
N GLY A 67 10.24 -12.49 -0.60
CA GLY A 67 9.79 -13.22 -1.78
C GLY A 67 8.27 -13.26 -2.00
N ASN A 68 7.48 -12.57 -1.16
CA ASN A 68 6.04 -12.42 -1.41
C ASN A 68 5.80 -11.35 -2.49
N ASP A 69 5.51 -11.79 -3.70
CA ASP A 69 5.28 -10.94 -4.87
C ASP A 69 3.99 -10.10 -4.77
N LYS A 70 3.00 -10.55 -3.99
CA LYS A 70 1.81 -9.75 -3.63
C LYS A 70 2.14 -8.49 -2.83
N GLN A 71 3.35 -8.39 -2.27
CA GLN A 71 3.81 -7.22 -1.51
C GLN A 71 4.74 -6.31 -2.33
N LEU A 72 4.96 -6.59 -3.61
CA LEU A 72 5.87 -5.82 -4.46
C LEU A 72 5.09 -4.84 -5.36
N PHE A 73 5.45 -3.56 -5.27
CA PHE A 73 4.85 -2.49 -6.06
C PHE A 73 5.91 -1.75 -6.87
N VAL A 74 5.52 -1.26 -8.03
CA VAL A 74 6.34 -0.37 -8.87
C VAL A 74 5.78 1.04 -8.75
N VAL A 75 6.62 1.98 -8.31
CA VAL A 75 6.29 3.39 -8.15
C VAL A 75 6.96 4.19 -9.27
N PRO A 76 6.26 5.13 -9.92
CA PRO A 76 6.80 5.87 -11.06
C PRO A 76 8.00 6.74 -10.68
N ILE A 77 9.02 6.74 -11.54
CA ILE A 77 10.19 7.62 -11.42
C ILE A 77 9.72 9.08 -11.48
N GLY A 78 10.20 9.92 -10.56
CA GLY A 78 9.80 11.33 -10.47
C GLY A 78 8.52 11.58 -9.66
N GLY A 79 7.95 10.54 -9.04
CA GLY A 79 6.87 10.67 -8.04
C GLY A 79 5.49 11.00 -8.61
N LYS A 80 5.30 10.90 -9.93
CA LYS A 80 4.01 11.12 -10.60
C LYS A 80 3.70 9.99 -11.57
N GLY A 81 2.50 9.41 -11.45
CA GLY A 81 2.03 8.30 -12.28
C GLY A 81 1.31 7.24 -11.46
N GLN A 82 0.99 6.11 -12.08
CA GLN A 82 0.32 4.99 -11.41
C GLN A 82 1.30 4.15 -10.60
N ILE A 83 0.94 3.84 -9.35
CA ILE A 83 1.58 2.76 -8.59
C ILE A 83 1.01 1.45 -9.13
N LYS A 84 1.88 0.56 -9.61
CA LYS A 84 1.47 -0.70 -10.24
C LYS A 84 1.81 -1.90 -9.37
N TRP A 85 1.02 -2.95 -9.47
CA TRP A 85 1.40 -4.23 -8.88
C TRP A 85 2.54 -4.83 -9.70
N HIS A 86 3.56 -5.38 -9.03
CA HIS A 86 4.71 -5.97 -9.69
C HIS A 86 4.36 -7.22 -10.48
N THR A 87 3.53 -8.12 -9.92
CA THR A 87 3.19 -9.41 -10.54
C THR A 87 2.28 -9.25 -11.77
N ASP A 88 1.36 -8.28 -11.76
CA ASP A 88 0.51 -7.95 -12.91
C ASP A 88 0.56 -6.43 -13.20
N PRO A 89 1.43 -6.00 -14.14
CA PRO A 89 1.59 -4.59 -14.51
C PRO A 89 0.37 -3.95 -15.19
N SER A 90 -0.67 -4.72 -15.50
CA SER A 90 -1.96 -4.20 -15.97
C SER A 90 -2.82 -3.67 -14.82
N LYS A 91 -2.58 -4.14 -13.59
CA LYS A 91 -3.26 -3.67 -12.37
C LYS A 91 -2.51 -2.51 -11.71
N CYS A 92 -3.26 -1.58 -11.15
CA CYS A 92 -2.73 -0.42 -10.45
C CYS A 92 -3.49 -0.15 -9.16
N PHE A 93 -2.83 0.59 -8.25
CA PHE A 93 -3.46 1.14 -7.07
C PHE A 93 -4.55 2.12 -7.52
N ASP A 94 -5.78 1.89 -7.08
CA ASP A 94 -6.94 2.69 -7.47
C ASP A 94 -7.84 2.99 -6.26
N VAL A 95 -8.61 4.06 -6.37
CA VAL A 95 -9.67 4.41 -5.42
C VAL A 95 -10.99 4.12 -6.12
N ASN A 96 -11.82 3.24 -5.52
CA ASN A 96 -13.13 2.92 -6.07
C ASN A 96 -13.92 4.21 -6.35
N GLU A 97 -14.42 4.35 -7.58
CA GLU A 97 -15.16 5.53 -8.06
C GLU A 97 -14.35 6.83 -8.03
N GLY A 98 -13.02 6.75 -8.08
CA GLY A 98 -12.13 7.89 -8.26
C GLY A 98 -12.40 8.58 -9.59
N LEU A 99 -13.34 9.53 -9.60
CA LEU A 99 -13.55 10.43 -10.73
C LEU A 99 -12.27 11.26 -10.92
N THR A 100 -11.78 11.24 -12.16
CA THR A 100 -10.62 12.02 -12.62
C THR A 100 -10.89 13.51 -12.67
#